data_AF-A0A972SYC7-F1
#
_entry.id   AF-A0A972SYC7-F1
#
_cell.length_a   1.000
_cell.length_b   1.000
_cell.length_c   1.000
_cell.angle_alpha   90.00
_cell.angle_beta   90.00
_cell.angle_gamma   90.00
#
_symmetry.space_group_name_H-M   'P 1'
#
loop_
_entity.id
_entity.type
_entity.pdbx_description
1 polymer ?
#
loop_
_entity_poly.entity_id
_entity_poly.type
_entity_poly.pdbx_seq_one_letter_code
_entity_poly.pdbx_strand_id
1 'polypeptide(L)'
;MKPVRRLLTLILTAFLILSLATPLQAGELLDRGVYLQQLTKKNDKGEVFAISYLRVNLSDPKIEIKPVLAKDKLGEVEPLTQMAKRYGAIGAINGTFFNLSKNEPLPLDTVILDGEVLTKNNRQATSLIITRDRQISFDDFLPMVTVRLINQKKIFQISGVNHTLGEGIVLYTPLFGATTKTPPGITEFVVEKNEQGITVIKQMVNGNATIPANGYVLSFQGDKNPFAKYFSVGEPVDIRTSFRDKTELLHLLANGPLLVRDGARPVPINLEGLQGEITGRHPRSALGLTADGRLLLVVVDGRQPNVSVGMTFEELADLMIELGAKEAMALDGGGSAELLANGKIVNSLSEGKERALSNGILVISQIPVYLNDKRLYFVDVPPTIENNRVLVPLRAIFEALNAEIDWNNETKTITATRGKSKISLTIGNKYAKVNGRTVKLDVAPTIVDGRTLVPVRFVAEALGGKVSWDDAAQSVYINIRN
;
A
#
# COMPACT_ATOMS: atom_id res chain seq x y z
N MET A 1 58.33 52.12 38.85
CA MET A 1 58.30 51.16 37.73
C MET A 1 57.37 50.00 38.09
N LYS A 2 56.21 49.89 37.44
CA LYS A 2 55.26 48.77 37.61
C LYS A 2 55.53 47.72 36.51
N PRO A 3 55.50 46.41 36.78
CA PRO A 3 55.42 45.42 35.72
C PRO A 3 53.95 45.13 35.38
N VAL A 4 53.65 45.23 34.09
CA VAL A 4 52.39 44.87 33.45
C VAL A 4 52.38 43.35 33.25
N ARG A 5 51.43 42.63 33.87
CA ARG A 5 51.07 41.26 33.45
C ARG A 5 49.94 41.37 32.43
N ARG A 6 50.23 40.99 31.18
CA ARG A 6 49.27 40.91 30.07
C ARG A 6 48.28 39.77 30.33
N LEU A 7 46.99 40.10 30.36
CA LEU A 7 45.90 39.16 30.23
C LEU A 7 45.73 38.88 28.73
N LEU A 8 45.95 37.63 28.29
CA LEU A 8 45.60 37.20 26.93
C LEU A 8 44.10 36.86 26.93
N THR A 9 43.28 37.72 26.36
CA THR A 9 41.88 37.40 26.06
C THR A 9 41.83 36.69 24.71
N LEU A 10 41.57 35.39 24.72
CA LEU A 10 41.31 34.60 23.51
C LEU A 10 39.92 34.98 22.99
N ILE A 11 39.84 35.74 21.90
CA ILE A 11 38.58 35.99 21.19
C ILE A 11 38.37 34.80 20.24
N LEU A 12 37.51 33.87 20.64
CA LEU A 12 37.02 32.79 19.78
C LEU A 12 35.88 33.37 18.94
N THR A 13 36.17 33.85 17.73
CA THR A 13 35.12 34.19 16.75
C THR A 13 34.52 32.92 16.19
N ALA A 14 33.40 32.48 16.78
CA ALA A 14 32.53 31.50 16.17
C ALA A 14 31.84 32.12 14.96
N PHE A 15 32.25 31.74 13.74
CA PHE A 15 31.48 32.00 12.53
C PHE A 15 30.25 31.09 12.54
N LEU A 16 29.14 31.60 13.08
CA LEU A 16 27.83 31.01 12.87
C LEU A 16 27.43 31.33 11.41
N ILE A 17 27.75 30.43 10.48
CA ILE A 17 27.15 30.47 9.14
C ILE A 17 25.71 30.03 9.34
N LEU A 18 24.84 31.00 9.62
CA LEU A 18 23.41 30.84 9.46
C LEU A 18 23.18 30.72 7.95
N SER A 19 23.18 29.49 7.41
CA SER A 19 22.67 29.30 6.06
C SER A 19 21.19 29.69 6.14
N LEU A 20 20.85 30.81 5.53
CA LEU A 20 19.48 31.12 5.20
C LEU A 20 19.07 30.05 4.19
N ALA A 21 18.58 28.92 4.70
CA ALA A 21 17.80 28.00 3.91
C ALA A 21 16.69 28.85 3.29
N THR A 22 16.80 29.11 1.99
CA THR A 22 15.69 29.68 1.24
C THR A 22 14.47 28.85 1.62
N PRO A 23 13.40 29.46 2.18
CA PRO A 23 12.23 28.69 2.56
C PRO A 23 11.79 27.95 1.30
N LEU A 24 11.79 26.62 1.39
CA LEU A 24 11.32 25.75 0.31
C LEU A 24 10.01 26.35 -0.17
N GLN A 25 9.93 26.72 -1.45
CA GLN A 25 8.76 27.34 -2.04
C GLN A 25 7.52 26.55 -1.61
N ALA A 26 6.47 27.22 -1.11
CA ALA A 26 5.27 26.52 -0.67
C ALA A 26 4.71 25.75 -1.87
N GLY A 27 4.80 24.42 -1.82
CA GLY A 27 4.35 23.55 -2.91
C GLY A 27 2.87 23.70 -3.21
N GLU A 28 2.42 23.17 -4.34
CA GLU A 28 1.01 23.14 -4.70
C GLU A 28 0.24 22.27 -3.69
N LEU A 29 -0.72 22.86 -2.98
CA LEU A 29 -1.62 22.11 -2.11
C LEU A 29 -2.61 21.30 -2.97
N LEU A 30 -2.54 19.98 -2.89
CA LEU A 30 -3.44 19.08 -3.62
C LEU A 30 -4.74 18.89 -2.83
N ASP A 31 -4.61 18.55 -1.55
CA ASP A 31 -5.68 18.43 -0.57
C ASP A 31 -5.06 18.41 0.83
N ARG A 32 -5.87 18.57 1.89
CA ARG A 32 -5.55 18.37 3.33
C ARG A 32 -4.14 17.88 3.66
N GLY A 33 -3.18 18.81 3.72
CA GLY A 33 -1.82 18.49 4.15
C GLY A 33 -0.97 17.68 3.17
N VAL A 34 -1.40 17.54 1.92
CA VAL A 34 -0.68 16.90 0.82
C VAL A 34 -0.26 17.96 -0.18
N TYR A 35 1.05 18.10 -0.34
CA TYR A 35 1.66 19.13 -1.19
C TYR A 35 2.51 18.48 -2.27
N LEU A 36 2.34 18.92 -3.52
CA LEU A 36 3.26 18.63 -4.61
C LEU A 36 4.41 19.64 -4.61
N GLN A 37 5.63 19.14 -4.76
CA GLN A 37 6.83 19.92 -4.90
C GLN A 37 7.62 19.44 -6.11
N GLN A 38 8.20 20.38 -6.85
CA GLN A 38 9.08 20.10 -7.98
C GLN A 38 10.28 21.03 -7.91
N LEU A 39 11.46 20.47 -8.10
CA LEU A 39 12.71 21.24 -8.08
C LEU A 39 13.75 20.64 -9.03
N THR A 40 14.71 21.48 -9.40
CA THR A 40 15.85 21.09 -10.22
C THR A 40 17.13 21.39 -9.46
N LYS A 41 18.06 20.42 -9.43
CA LYS A 41 19.38 20.58 -8.81
C LYS A 41 20.47 20.37 -9.84
N LYS A 42 21.64 20.93 -9.53
CA LYS A 42 22.90 20.64 -10.22
C LYS A 42 23.96 20.27 -9.21
N ASN A 43 24.78 19.28 -9.51
CA ASN A 43 25.99 19.02 -8.72
C ASN A 43 27.19 19.83 -9.26
N ASP A 44 28.34 19.72 -8.60
CA ASP A 44 29.57 20.43 -8.96
C ASP A 44 30.11 20.07 -10.36
N LYS A 45 29.67 18.94 -10.92
CA LYS A 45 30.00 18.50 -12.29
C LYS A 45 29.04 19.07 -13.35
N GLY A 46 28.03 19.85 -12.92
CA GLY A 46 27.00 20.39 -13.79
C GLY A 46 25.92 19.40 -14.19
N GLU A 47 25.92 18.18 -13.63
CA GLU A 47 24.87 17.18 -13.89
C GLU A 47 23.54 17.67 -13.29
N VAL A 48 22.46 17.54 -14.05
CA VAL A 48 21.13 18.03 -13.67
C VAL A 48 20.29 16.90 -13.06
N PHE A 49 19.52 17.23 -12.03
CA PHE A 49 18.55 16.35 -11.38
C PHE A 49 17.18 17.03 -11.35
N ALA A 50 16.20 16.46 -12.04
CA ALA A 50 14.80 16.87 -11.93
C ALA A 50 14.11 15.98 -10.89
N ILE A 51 13.51 16.62 -9.88
CA ILE A 51 12.99 15.97 -8.69
C ILE A 51 11.54 16.41 -8.51
N SER A 52 10.63 15.44 -8.41
CA SER A 52 9.23 15.66 -8.06
C SER A 52 8.92 14.86 -6.81
N TYR A 53 8.20 15.45 -5.86
CA TYR A 53 7.81 14.72 -4.66
C TYR A 53 6.51 15.22 -4.04
N LEU A 54 5.81 14.32 -3.38
CA LEU A 54 4.71 14.66 -2.49
C LEU A 54 5.21 14.74 -1.05
N ARG A 55 4.74 15.75 -0.32
CA ARG A 55 4.87 15.85 1.13
C ARG A 55 3.49 15.67 1.75
N VAL A 56 3.32 14.59 2.48
CA VAL A 56 2.03 14.12 3.00
C VAL A 56 2.02 14.25 4.52
N ASN A 57 1.04 14.97 5.07
CA ASN A 57 0.83 15.05 6.51
C ASN A 57 0.08 13.81 7.01
N LEU A 58 0.75 12.94 7.76
CA LEU A 58 0.14 11.72 8.31
C LEU A 58 -0.73 11.98 9.54
N SER A 59 -0.67 13.18 10.13
CA SER A 59 -1.45 13.50 11.32
C SER A 59 -2.94 13.71 11.04
N ASP A 60 -3.34 13.89 9.77
CA ASP A 60 -4.74 14.01 9.42
C ASP A 60 -5.36 12.59 9.33
N PRO A 61 -6.38 12.28 10.15
CA PRO A 61 -6.98 10.96 10.16
C PRO A 61 -7.69 10.59 8.86
N LYS A 62 -7.88 11.51 7.92
CA LYS A 62 -8.49 11.28 6.60
C LYS A 62 -7.46 10.98 5.51
N ILE A 63 -6.16 11.04 5.84
CA ILE A 63 -5.06 10.69 4.94
C ILE A 63 -4.63 9.24 5.15
N GLU A 64 -4.82 8.41 4.14
CA GLU A 64 -4.48 6.99 4.16
C GLU A 64 -3.37 6.69 3.14
N ILE A 65 -2.33 5.98 3.59
CA ILE A 65 -1.29 5.44 2.72
C ILE A 65 -1.63 3.98 2.46
N LYS A 66 -1.94 3.66 1.21
CA LYS A 66 -2.43 2.33 0.82
C LYS A 66 -1.56 1.74 -0.29
N PRO A 67 -0.73 0.75 0.03
CA PRO A 67 -0.13 -0.11 -0.97
C PRO A 67 -1.20 -0.96 -1.66
N VAL A 68 -1.08 -1.13 -2.98
CA VAL A 68 -2.05 -1.87 -3.81
C VAL A 68 -1.34 -2.74 -4.84
N LEU A 69 -2.01 -3.80 -5.27
CA LEU A 69 -1.61 -4.60 -6.43
C LEU A 69 -2.33 -4.11 -7.69
N ALA A 70 -1.72 -4.36 -8.84
CA ALA A 70 -2.35 -4.23 -10.14
C ALA A 70 -3.64 -5.04 -10.19
N LYS A 71 -4.76 -4.39 -10.56
CA LYS A 71 -6.10 -5.00 -10.65
C LYS A 71 -6.54 -5.74 -9.37
N ASP A 72 -5.94 -5.40 -8.22
CA ASP A 72 -6.08 -6.10 -6.93
C ASP A 72 -5.75 -7.60 -7.00
N LYS A 73 -4.81 -7.98 -7.89
CA LYS A 73 -4.43 -9.37 -8.14
C LYS A 73 -2.92 -9.52 -8.25
N LEU A 74 -2.44 -10.64 -7.75
CA LEU A 74 -1.05 -11.03 -7.90
C LEU A 74 -0.81 -11.53 -9.34
N GLY A 75 0.35 -11.22 -9.91
CA GLY A 75 0.73 -11.67 -11.26
C GLY A 75 0.05 -10.88 -12.38
N GLU A 76 -0.52 -9.71 -12.07
CA GLU A 76 -1.06 -8.77 -13.05
C GLU A 76 -0.19 -7.52 -13.15
N VAL A 77 -0.35 -6.76 -14.23
CA VAL A 77 0.19 -5.40 -14.36
C VAL A 77 -0.89 -4.41 -14.74
N GLU A 78 -0.75 -3.18 -14.27
CA GLU A 78 -1.67 -2.08 -14.47
C GLU A 78 -0.88 -0.75 -14.43
N PRO A 79 -1.20 0.24 -15.27
CA PRO A 79 -0.61 1.59 -15.14
C PRO A 79 -0.94 2.19 -13.75
N LEU A 80 0.00 2.90 -13.13
CA LEU A 80 -0.20 3.49 -11.80
C LEU A 80 -1.38 4.48 -11.82
N THR A 81 -1.61 5.17 -12.94
CA THR A 81 -2.78 6.04 -13.15
C THR A 81 -4.10 5.30 -12.99
N GLN A 82 -4.18 4.06 -13.47
CA GLN A 82 -5.37 3.23 -13.33
C GLN A 82 -5.50 2.68 -11.90
N MET A 83 -4.40 2.27 -11.27
CA MET A 83 -4.40 1.89 -9.85
C MET A 83 -4.94 3.03 -8.97
N ALA A 84 -4.39 4.24 -9.11
CA ALA A 84 -4.81 5.42 -8.36
C ALA A 84 -6.30 5.75 -8.59
N LYS A 85 -6.76 5.63 -9.84
CA LYS A 85 -8.16 5.87 -10.21
C LYS A 85 -9.11 4.90 -9.51
N ARG A 86 -8.78 3.60 -9.37
CA ARG A 86 -9.66 2.62 -8.71
C ARG A 86 -9.95 2.94 -7.25
N TYR A 87 -9.09 3.73 -6.60
CA TYR A 87 -9.20 4.07 -5.19
C TYR A 87 -9.57 5.55 -4.94
N GLY A 88 -9.66 6.37 -5.98
CA GLY A 88 -9.84 7.82 -5.82
C GLY A 88 -8.65 8.48 -5.09
N ALA A 89 -7.43 8.03 -5.41
CA ALA A 89 -6.21 8.54 -4.80
C ALA A 89 -5.87 9.94 -5.32
N ILE A 90 -5.44 10.81 -4.41
CA ILE A 90 -5.00 12.19 -4.72
C ILE A 90 -3.52 12.26 -5.12
N GLY A 91 -2.76 11.20 -4.81
CA GLY A 91 -1.38 11.04 -5.23
C GLY A 91 -0.97 9.58 -5.20
N ALA A 92 0.11 9.24 -5.90
CA ALA A 92 0.64 7.87 -5.90
C ALA A 92 2.12 7.86 -6.30
N ILE A 93 2.82 6.80 -5.93
CA ILE A 93 4.17 6.48 -6.42
C ILE A 93 4.22 4.99 -6.80
N ASN A 94 5.10 4.62 -7.73
CA ASN A 94 5.37 3.21 -8.02
C ASN A 94 5.85 2.46 -6.77
N GLY A 95 5.69 1.14 -6.76
CA GLY A 95 6.03 0.31 -5.59
C GLY A 95 7.32 -0.50 -5.73
N THR A 96 7.26 -1.78 -5.41
CA THR A 96 8.40 -2.70 -5.30
C THR A 96 8.86 -3.25 -6.65
N PHE A 97 10.07 -3.84 -6.68
CA PHE A 97 10.53 -4.65 -7.79
C PHE A 97 9.56 -5.80 -8.10
N PHE A 98 9.48 -6.13 -9.39
CA PHE A 98 8.69 -7.24 -9.89
C PHE A 98 9.32 -7.85 -11.13
N ASN A 99 8.93 -9.08 -11.46
CA ASN A 99 9.41 -9.76 -12.65
C ASN A 99 8.84 -9.08 -13.91
N LEU A 100 9.69 -8.63 -14.84
CA LEU A 100 9.24 -8.00 -16.08
C LEU A 100 8.76 -9.02 -17.13
N SER A 101 8.88 -10.32 -16.87
CA SER A 101 8.36 -11.38 -17.73
C SER A 101 6.85 -11.27 -17.88
N LYS A 102 6.38 -11.22 -19.14
CA LYS A 102 4.95 -11.08 -19.48
C LYS A 102 4.05 -12.16 -18.89
N ASN A 103 4.60 -13.31 -18.51
CA ASN A 103 3.81 -14.45 -18.05
C ASN A 103 3.53 -14.41 -16.55
N GLU A 104 4.38 -13.75 -15.74
CA GLU A 104 4.32 -13.76 -14.28
C GLU A 104 4.94 -12.50 -13.65
N PRO A 105 4.29 -11.33 -13.75
CA PRO A 105 4.79 -10.09 -13.18
C PRO A 105 4.61 -10.00 -11.66
N LEU A 106 5.15 -10.98 -10.95
CA LEU A 106 5.07 -11.09 -9.50
C LEU A 106 6.04 -10.11 -8.82
N PRO A 107 5.65 -9.46 -7.71
CA PRO A 107 6.58 -8.83 -6.80
C PRO A 107 7.72 -9.79 -6.41
N LEU A 108 8.96 -9.30 -6.41
CA LEU A 108 10.13 -10.16 -6.15
C LEU A 108 10.32 -10.45 -4.65
N ASP A 109 9.86 -9.55 -3.79
CA ASP A 109 10.05 -9.65 -2.34
C ASP A 109 8.72 -9.87 -1.60
N THR A 110 8.79 -9.85 -0.28
CA THR A 110 7.64 -10.06 0.60
C THR A 110 6.64 -8.91 0.48
N VAL A 111 5.38 -9.25 0.22
CA VAL A 111 4.24 -8.34 0.19
C VAL A 111 3.19 -8.84 1.17
N ILE A 112 2.82 -8.00 2.12
CA ILE A 112 1.71 -8.22 3.04
C ILE A 112 0.71 -7.09 2.82
N LEU A 113 -0.53 -7.40 2.50
CA LEU A 113 -1.61 -6.42 2.38
C LEU A 113 -2.79 -6.86 3.22
N ASP A 114 -3.44 -5.90 3.87
CA ASP A 114 -4.60 -6.12 4.74
C ASP A 114 -4.39 -7.25 5.78
N GLY A 115 -3.14 -7.42 6.27
CA GLY A 115 -2.75 -8.45 7.23
C GLY A 115 -2.48 -9.84 6.62
N GLU A 116 -2.58 -10.00 5.31
CA GLU A 116 -2.37 -11.27 4.60
C GLU A 116 -1.02 -11.30 3.87
N VAL A 117 -0.25 -12.38 4.05
CA VAL A 117 1.01 -12.60 3.34
C VAL A 117 0.71 -13.05 1.91
N LEU A 118 0.83 -12.13 0.95
CA LEU A 118 0.54 -12.38 -0.46
C LEU A 118 1.74 -13.00 -1.16
N THR A 119 2.94 -12.48 -0.90
CA THR A 119 4.20 -13.08 -1.34
C THR A 119 5.17 -13.14 -0.17
N LYS A 120 6.07 -14.12 -0.18
CA LYS A 120 7.17 -14.18 0.77
C LYS A 120 8.45 -14.63 0.07
N ASN A 121 9.50 -13.84 0.24
CA ASN A 121 10.88 -14.18 -0.07
C ASN A 121 11.71 -14.27 1.24
N ASN A 122 12.93 -14.77 1.19
CA ASN A 122 13.89 -14.80 2.30
C ASN A 122 14.88 -13.62 2.29
N ARG A 123 14.86 -12.76 1.27
CA ARG A 123 15.68 -11.54 1.27
C ARG A 123 15.23 -10.62 2.41
N GLN A 124 16.14 -10.33 3.33
CA GLN A 124 15.92 -9.34 4.40
C GLN A 124 16.13 -7.94 3.83
N ALA A 125 15.08 -7.43 3.22
CA ALA A 125 15.06 -6.10 2.62
C ALA A 125 14.35 -5.10 3.53
N THR A 126 14.82 -3.87 3.52
CA THR A 126 14.09 -2.74 4.10
C THR A 126 12.72 -2.65 3.46
N SER A 127 11.72 -2.53 4.31
CA SER A 127 10.32 -2.60 3.94
C SER A 127 9.56 -1.38 4.42
N LEU A 128 8.62 -0.90 3.60
CA LEU A 128 7.57 0.00 4.07
C LEU A 128 6.64 -0.83 4.95
N ILE A 129 6.58 -0.51 6.24
CA ILE A 129 5.66 -1.15 7.18
C ILE A 129 4.59 -0.13 7.58
N ILE A 130 3.33 -0.55 7.49
CA ILE A 130 2.18 0.21 7.96
C ILE A 130 1.40 -0.64 8.95
N THR A 131 1.12 -0.11 10.13
CA THR A 131 0.38 -0.79 11.19
C THR A 131 -1.11 -0.45 11.17
N ARG A 132 -1.93 -1.19 11.91
CA ARG A 132 -3.39 -0.97 12.06
C ARG A 132 -3.72 0.40 12.65
N ASP A 133 -2.88 0.91 13.53
CA ASP A 133 -2.94 2.27 14.08
C ASP A 133 -2.25 3.32 13.18
N ARG A 134 -1.93 2.93 11.93
CA ARG A 134 -1.45 3.80 10.84
C ARG A 134 -0.06 4.39 11.03
N GLN A 135 0.74 3.82 11.94
CA GLN A 135 2.15 4.17 12.03
C GLN A 135 2.89 3.65 10.81
N ILE A 136 3.83 4.43 10.33
CA ILE A 136 4.69 4.09 9.20
C ILE A 136 6.13 4.01 9.71
N SER A 137 6.85 2.97 9.28
CA SER A 137 8.28 2.81 9.57
C SER A 137 9.00 2.13 8.40
N PHE A 138 10.31 2.32 8.29
CA PHE A 138 11.16 1.61 7.33
C PHE A 138 12.08 0.66 8.07
N ASP A 139 11.85 -0.64 7.93
CA ASP A 139 12.56 -1.66 8.70
C ASP A 139 12.63 -2.97 7.92
N ASP A 140 13.62 -3.81 8.22
CA ASP A 140 13.69 -5.14 7.64
C ASP A 140 12.83 -6.12 8.45
N PHE A 141 11.92 -6.83 7.77
CA PHE A 141 11.05 -7.77 8.45
C PHE A 141 10.63 -8.92 7.55
N LEU A 142 10.72 -10.14 8.09
CA LEU A 142 10.19 -11.35 7.47
C LEU A 142 9.13 -11.98 8.37
N PRO A 143 7.93 -12.29 7.85
CA PRO A 143 6.93 -13.07 8.59
C PRO A 143 7.40 -14.52 8.71
N MET A 144 7.05 -15.17 9.83
CA MET A 144 7.24 -16.60 9.98
C MET A 144 5.96 -17.31 9.54
N VAL A 145 6.07 -18.10 8.46
CA VAL A 145 4.98 -18.94 7.97
C VAL A 145 5.38 -20.39 8.22
N THR A 146 4.46 -21.20 8.75
CA THR A 146 4.73 -22.60 9.08
C THR A 146 3.58 -23.49 8.64
N VAL A 147 3.90 -24.74 8.29
CA VAL A 147 2.92 -25.83 8.17
C VAL A 147 3.08 -26.77 9.36
N ARG A 148 1.97 -27.06 10.03
CA ARG A 148 1.90 -28.04 11.11
C ARG A 148 1.20 -29.30 10.62
N LEU A 149 1.84 -30.44 10.80
CA LEU A 149 1.23 -31.77 10.66
C LEU A 149 0.56 -32.12 11.99
N ILE A 150 -0.77 -32.20 12.01
CA ILE A 150 -1.56 -32.23 13.25
C ILE A 150 -1.35 -33.53 14.02
N ASN A 151 -1.47 -34.68 13.34
CA ASN A 151 -1.37 -35.99 14.01
C ASN A 151 0.08 -36.28 14.38
N GLN A 152 1.01 -35.93 13.49
CA GLN A 152 2.44 -36.15 13.72
C GLN A 152 3.08 -35.16 14.70
N LYS A 153 2.39 -34.06 15.05
CA LYS A 153 2.89 -32.98 15.91
C LYS A 153 4.22 -32.38 15.41
N LYS A 154 4.44 -32.35 14.09
CA LYS A 154 5.63 -31.75 13.46
C LYS A 154 5.29 -30.38 12.88
N ILE A 155 6.27 -29.48 12.91
CA ILE A 155 6.16 -28.13 12.36
C ILE A 155 7.31 -27.92 11.40
N PHE A 156 7.02 -27.41 10.21
CA PHE A 156 8.01 -27.05 9.20
C PHE A 156 7.83 -25.58 8.82
N GLN A 157 8.94 -24.86 8.66
CA GLN A 157 8.92 -23.49 8.18
C GLN A 157 8.68 -23.48 6.66
N ILE A 158 7.80 -22.59 6.23
CA ILE A 158 7.57 -22.27 4.82
C ILE A 158 8.54 -21.16 4.42
N SER A 159 9.38 -21.46 3.44
CA SER A 159 10.42 -20.57 2.93
C SER A 159 9.83 -19.47 2.06
N GLY A 160 8.83 -19.79 1.24
CA GLY A 160 8.21 -18.85 0.30
C GLY A 160 6.70 -19.00 0.19
N VAL A 161 6.04 -17.92 -0.21
CA VAL A 161 4.59 -17.87 -0.47
C VAL A 161 4.40 -17.24 -1.84
N ASN A 162 3.66 -17.91 -2.73
CA ASN A 162 3.36 -17.47 -4.10
C ASN A 162 4.57 -16.91 -4.87
N HIS A 163 5.76 -17.45 -4.61
CA HIS A 163 7.00 -17.03 -5.21
C HIS A 163 7.88 -18.26 -5.41
N THR A 164 8.39 -18.46 -6.63
CA THR A 164 9.28 -19.58 -6.94
C THR A 164 10.69 -19.26 -6.42
N LEU A 165 11.21 -20.09 -5.53
CA LEU A 165 12.53 -19.88 -4.90
C LEU A 165 13.61 -20.80 -5.47
N GLY A 166 13.25 -21.95 -6.04
CA GLY A 166 14.19 -23.00 -6.46
C GLY A 166 14.69 -23.89 -5.32
N GLU A 167 14.60 -23.43 -4.08
CA GLU A 167 14.92 -24.14 -2.85
C GLU A 167 13.91 -23.82 -1.74
N GLY A 168 13.72 -24.71 -0.76
CA GLY A 168 12.76 -24.50 0.32
C GLY A 168 11.40 -25.20 0.18
N ILE A 169 10.54 -24.99 1.18
CA ILE A 169 9.11 -25.34 1.11
C ILE A 169 8.36 -24.07 0.67
N VAL A 170 7.66 -24.15 -0.47
CA VAL A 170 6.87 -23.03 -1.02
C VAL A 170 5.38 -23.32 -0.88
N LEU A 171 4.63 -22.35 -0.37
CA LEU A 171 3.17 -22.38 -0.32
C LEU A 171 2.61 -21.64 -1.54
N TYR A 172 1.91 -22.36 -2.42
CA TYR A 172 1.17 -21.77 -3.52
C TYR A 172 -0.33 -21.75 -3.19
N THR A 173 -0.91 -20.57 -3.23
CA THR A 173 -2.33 -20.30 -2.98
C THR A 173 -3.04 -19.96 -4.29
N PRO A 174 -4.39 -19.91 -4.34
CA PRO A 174 -5.12 -19.53 -5.54
C PRO A 174 -4.73 -18.17 -6.11
N LEU A 175 -4.13 -17.28 -5.30
CA LEU A 175 -3.61 -15.99 -5.74
C LEU A 175 -2.45 -16.12 -6.73
N PHE A 176 -1.69 -17.22 -6.70
CA PHE A 176 -0.56 -17.42 -7.62
C PHE A 176 -1.00 -17.72 -9.05
N GLY A 177 -2.12 -18.42 -9.21
CA GLY A 177 -2.63 -18.88 -10.51
C GLY A 177 -3.27 -20.26 -10.42
N ALA A 178 -3.55 -20.85 -11.59
CA ALA A 178 -4.22 -22.15 -11.68
C ALA A 178 -3.32 -23.35 -11.34
N THR A 179 -2.01 -23.23 -11.57
CA THR A 179 -1.02 -24.28 -11.27
C THR A 179 0.26 -23.69 -10.68
N THR A 180 1.07 -24.52 -10.03
CA THR A 180 2.36 -24.10 -9.43
C THR A 180 3.45 -23.80 -10.46
N LYS A 181 3.31 -24.31 -11.70
CA LYS A 181 4.24 -24.16 -12.81
C LYS A 181 5.67 -24.64 -12.51
N THR A 182 5.83 -25.47 -11.48
CA THR A 182 7.12 -26.08 -11.13
C THR A 182 7.47 -27.19 -12.12
N PRO A 183 8.77 -27.41 -12.39
CA PRO A 183 9.20 -28.48 -13.28
C PRO A 183 8.95 -29.87 -12.67
N PRO A 184 8.90 -30.94 -13.49
CA PRO A 184 8.90 -32.32 -13.00
C PRO A 184 10.11 -32.61 -12.10
N GLY A 185 9.94 -33.46 -11.09
CA GLY A 185 10.96 -33.82 -10.11
C GLY A 185 10.79 -33.12 -8.76
N ILE A 186 9.89 -32.13 -8.68
CA ILE A 186 9.49 -31.46 -7.43
C ILE A 186 8.33 -32.22 -6.81
N THR A 187 8.47 -32.60 -5.52
CA THR A 187 7.35 -33.23 -4.80
C THR A 187 6.41 -32.15 -4.30
N GLU A 188 5.14 -32.24 -4.70
CA GLU A 188 4.11 -31.29 -4.30
C GLU A 188 2.94 -32.00 -3.63
N PHE A 189 2.33 -31.35 -2.65
CA PHE A 189 1.14 -31.85 -1.96
C PHE A 189 0.00 -30.86 -2.15
N VAL A 190 -1.08 -31.33 -2.79
CA VAL A 190 -2.33 -30.59 -2.89
C VAL A 190 -3.09 -30.76 -1.59
N VAL A 191 -3.50 -29.64 -1.00
CA VAL A 191 -4.16 -29.58 0.30
C VAL A 191 -5.52 -28.91 0.14
N GLU A 192 -6.57 -29.55 0.65
CA GLU A 192 -7.96 -29.10 0.53
C GLU A 192 -8.74 -29.42 1.79
N LYS A 193 -9.89 -28.77 1.98
CA LYS A 193 -10.86 -29.22 2.98
C LYS A 193 -11.55 -30.50 2.51
N ASN A 194 -11.58 -31.51 3.37
CA ASN A 194 -12.39 -32.71 3.15
C ASN A 194 -13.89 -32.43 3.40
N GLU A 195 -14.73 -33.45 3.21
CA GLU A 195 -16.18 -33.39 3.39
C GLU A 195 -16.59 -32.97 4.82
N GLN A 196 -15.74 -33.22 5.81
CA GLN A 196 -15.94 -32.84 7.21
C GLN A 196 -15.41 -31.41 7.51
N GLY A 197 -14.91 -30.69 6.52
CA GLY A 197 -14.38 -29.34 6.66
C GLY A 197 -12.96 -29.25 7.21
N ILE A 198 -12.27 -30.38 7.39
CA ILE A 198 -10.89 -30.47 7.88
C ILE A 198 -9.92 -30.31 6.71
N THR A 199 -8.96 -29.41 6.83
CA THR A 199 -7.89 -29.22 5.84
C THR A 199 -6.90 -30.39 5.92
N VAL A 200 -6.77 -31.15 4.83
CA VAL A 200 -5.95 -32.36 4.74
C VAL A 200 -5.14 -32.40 3.45
N ILE A 201 -4.02 -33.12 3.49
CA ILE A 201 -3.27 -33.47 2.28
C ILE A 201 -4.12 -34.41 1.42
N LYS A 202 -4.56 -33.95 0.25
CA LYS A 202 -5.46 -34.69 -0.63
C LYS A 202 -4.71 -35.64 -1.56
N GLN A 203 -3.60 -35.18 -2.12
CA GLN A 203 -2.79 -35.95 -3.06
C GLN A 203 -1.36 -35.45 -3.11
N MET A 204 -0.47 -36.32 -3.57
CA MET A 204 0.92 -36.01 -3.89
C MET A 204 1.06 -35.95 -5.43
N VAL A 205 1.76 -34.95 -5.94
CA VAL A 205 1.94 -34.67 -7.37
C VAL A 205 3.43 -34.44 -7.67
N ASN A 206 3.87 -34.82 -8.86
CA ASN A 206 5.24 -34.60 -9.34
C ASN A 206 5.33 -33.33 -10.20
N GLY A 207 5.45 -32.18 -9.54
CA GLY A 207 5.52 -30.86 -10.16
C GLY A 207 4.21 -30.39 -10.81
N ASN A 208 4.12 -29.07 -11.04
CA ASN A 208 3.02 -28.38 -11.72
C ASN A 208 1.61 -28.77 -11.23
N ALA A 209 1.43 -28.94 -9.92
CA ALA A 209 0.13 -29.27 -9.36
C ALA A 209 -0.92 -28.20 -9.65
N THR A 210 -2.16 -28.63 -9.89
CA THR A 210 -3.33 -27.73 -9.91
C THR A 210 -3.55 -27.16 -8.51
N ILE A 211 -3.73 -25.85 -8.43
CA ILE A 211 -4.00 -25.15 -7.18
C ILE A 211 -5.52 -25.10 -6.97
N PRO A 212 -6.06 -25.74 -5.92
CA PRO A 212 -7.50 -25.81 -5.71
C PRO A 212 -8.06 -24.48 -5.16
N ALA A 213 -9.24 -24.08 -5.62
CA ALA A 213 -9.86 -22.80 -5.24
C ALA A 213 -10.13 -22.65 -3.72
N ASN A 214 -10.33 -23.76 -3.02
CA ASN A 214 -10.59 -23.84 -1.58
C ASN A 214 -9.42 -24.43 -0.78
N GLY A 215 -8.21 -24.39 -1.35
CA GLY A 215 -7.03 -25.01 -0.76
C GLY A 215 -5.73 -24.36 -1.22
N TYR A 216 -4.65 -25.14 -1.21
CA TYR A 216 -3.32 -24.68 -1.57
C TYR A 216 -2.41 -25.87 -1.94
N VAL A 217 -1.21 -25.56 -2.44
CA VAL A 217 -0.17 -26.55 -2.72
C VAL A 217 1.06 -26.27 -1.86
N LEU A 218 1.60 -27.30 -1.21
CA LEU A 218 2.91 -27.28 -0.58
C LEU A 218 3.92 -27.92 -1.53
N SER A 219 4.88 -27.13 -2.03
CA SER A 219 5.90 -27.55 -2.99
C SER A 219 7.25 -27.68 -2.31
N PHE A 220 7.89 -28.84 -2.40
CA PHE A 220 9.16 -29.14 -1.74
C PHE A 220 10.30 -29.06 -2.77
N GLN A 221 10.99 -27.93 -2.78
CA GLN A 221 11.98 -27.59 -3.81
C GLN A 221 13.41 -27.76 -3.28
N GLY A 222 14.34 -28.04 -4.19
CA GLY A 222 15.77 -28.13 -3.91
C GLY A 222 16.13 -28.95 -2.67
N ASP A 223 16.81 -28.30 -1.73
CA ASP A 223 17.29 -28.86 -0.46
C ASP A 223 16.18 -29.40 0.46
N LYS A 224 14.93 -28.97 0.27
CA LYS A 224 13.78 -29.43 1.06
C LYS A 224 13.01 -30.57 0.44
N ASN A 225 13.28 -30.97 -0.80
CA ASN A 225 12.62 -32.13 -1.42
C ASN A 225 12.66 -33.41 -0.54
N PRO A 226 13.79 -33.76 0.12
CA PRO A 226 13.84 -34.92 1.02
C PRO A 226 12.91 -34.87 2.25
N PHE A 227 12.41 -33.69 2.63
CA PHE A 227 11.48 -33.55 3.76
C PHE A 227 10.03 -33.93 3.38
N ALA A 228 9.73 -34.07 2.09
CA ALA A 228 8.43 -34.54 1.61
C ALA A 228 8.04 -35.91 2.20
N LYS A 229 9.01 -36.76 2.58
CA LYS A 229 8.80 -38.06 3.22
C LYS A 229 8.02 -38.01 4.55
N TYR A 230 7.92 -36.83 5.18
CA TYR A 230 7.14 -36.66 6.40
C TYR A 230 5.67 -36.33 6.15
N PHE A 231 5.30 -36.05 4.90
CA PHE A 231 3.96 -35.65 4.50
C PHE A 231 3.27 -36.87 3.86
N SER A 232 1.99 -37.08 4.19
CA SER A 232 1.24 -38.25 3.73
C SER A 232 -0.20 -37.85 3.45
N VAL A 233 -0.78 -38.45 2.40
CA VAL A 233 -2.19 -38.25 2.05
C VAL A 233 -3.08 -38.60 3.24
N GLY A 234 -4.06 -37.74 3.52
CA GLY A 234 -4.97 -37.84 4.67
C GLY A 234 -4.47 -37.13 5.93
N GLU A 235 -3.20 -36.71 6.01
CA GLU A 235 -2.69 -35.97 7.17
C GLU A 235 -3.39 -34.60 7.27
N PRO A 236 -4.03 -34.28 8.41
CA PRO A 236 -4.56 -32.94 8.66
C PRO A 236 -3.42 -31.95 8.86
N VAL A 237 -3.57 -30.78 8.24
CA VAL A 237 -2.54 -29.74 8.24
C VAL A 237 -3.11 -28.37 8.59
N ASP A 238 -2.28 -27.54 9.21
CA ASP A 238 -2.61 -26.18 9.62
C ASP A 238 -1.48 -25.22 9.22
N ILE A 239 -1.82 -24.13 8.53
CA ILE A 239 -0.88 -23.08 8.15
C ILE A 239 -0.96 -21.98 9.18
N ARG A 240 0.17 -21.63 9.79
CA ARG A 240 0.25 -20.54 10.76
C ARG A 240 1.21 -19.48 10.31
N THR A 241 0.72 -18.25 10.32
CA THR A 241 1.52 -17.04 10.12
C THR A 241 1.71 -16.36 11.48
N SER A 242 2.94 -15.97 11.76
CA SER A 242 3.30 -15.14 12.91
C SER A 242 4.07 -13.92 12.44
N PHE A 243 3.61 -12.75 12.87
CA PHE A 243 4.32 -11.48 12.70
C PHE A 243 5.27 -11.17 13.87
N ARG A 244 5.54 -12.16 14.73
CA ARG A 244 6.44 -12.04 15.88
C ARG A 244 6.04 -10.83 16.75
N ASP A 245 6.92 -9.84 16.84
CA ASP A 245 6.80 -8.60 17.60
C ASP A 245 5.96 -7.53 16.89
N LYS A 246 5.73 -7.63 15.57
CA LYS A 246 4.93 -6.67 14.80
C LYS A 246 3.44 -7.08 14.73
N THR A 247 2.79 -7.24 15.89
CA THR A 247 1.39 -7.72 15.96
C THR A 247 0.39 -6.80 15.26
N GLU A 248 0.66 -5.50 15.24
CA GLU A 248 -0.17 -4.51 14.57
C GLU A 248 0.09 -4.37 13.06
N LEU A 249 1.00 -5.17 12.48
CA LEU A 249 1.34 -5.09 11.07
C LEU A 249 0.11 -5.32 10.17
N LEU A 250 -0.17 -4.35 9.29
CA LEU A 250 -1.28 -4.36 8.35
C LEU A 250 -0.78 -4.44 6.90
N HIS A 251 0.21 -3.60 6.55
CA HIS A 251 0.85 -3.63 5.25
C HIS A 251 2.37 -3.74 5.38
N LEU A 252 2.98 -4.48 4.46
CA LEU A 252 4.41 -4.54 4.26
C LEU A 252 4.71 -4.60 2.76
N LEU A 253 5.53 -3.67 2.27
CA LEU A 253 6.15 -3.76 0.95
C LEU A 253 7.67 -3.77 1.09
N ALA A 254 8.29 -4.93 0.89
CA ALA A 254 9.73 -5.09 0.90
C ALA A 254 10.35 -4.61 -0.43
N ASN A 255 11.40 -3.77 -0.36
CA ASN A 255 12.14 -3.36 -1.55
C ASN A 255 13.59 -2.95 -1.25
N GLY A 256 13.80 -1.93 -0.43
CA GLY A 256 15.13 -1.43 -0.10
C GLY A 256 15.98 -0.93 -1.30
N PRO A 257 17.22 -0.48 -1.04
CA PRO A 257 17.87 -0.53 0.26
C PRO A 257 17.39 0.58 1.22
N LEU A 258 17.75 0.46 2.49
CA LEU A 258 17.73 1.57 3.44
C LEU A 258 18.66 2.70 2.96
N LEU A 259 18.15 3.92 2.90
CA LEU A 259 18.89 5.10 2.48
C LEU A 259 19.34 5.95 3.66
N VAL A 260 18.43 6.17 4.61
CA VAL A 260 18.65 7.08 5.74
C VAL A 260 18.12 6.45 7.02
N ARG A 261 18.88 6.56 8.12
CA ARG A 261 18.48 6.23 9.48
C ARG A 261 18.93 7.35 10.42
N ASP A 262 18.04 7.80 11.29
CA ASP A 262 18.30 8.88 12.24
C ASP A 262 18.90 10.16 11.61
N GLY A 263 18.43 10.50 10.40
CA GLY A 263 18.85 11.70 9.67
C GLY A 263 20.23 11.61 9.02
N ALA A 264 20.85 10.42 9.00
CA ALA A 264 22.13 10.18 8.35
C ALA A 264 22.06 8.96 7.42
N ARG A 265 22.87 8.97 6.36
CA ARG A 265 23.00 7.79 5.48
C ARG A 265 23.98 6.79 6.09
N PRO A 266 23.74 5.47 5.98
CA PRO A 266 24.78 4.47 6.23
C PRO A 266 25.96 4.64 5.26
N VAL A 267 27.19 4.42 5.73
CA VAL A 267 28.40 4.50 4.90
C VAL A 267 29.24 3.22 5.07
N PRO A 268 29.38 2.38 4.03
CA PRO A 268 28.63 2.42 2.77
C PRO A 268 27.14 2.08 2.97
N ILE A 269 26.31 2.38 1.98
CA ILE A 269 24.92 1.87 1.95
C ILE A 269 24.97 0.34 1.80
N ASN A 270 24.26 -0.37 2.68
CA ASN A 270 24.03 -1.79 2.50
C ASN A 270 23.00 -1.98 1.38
N LEU A 271 23.41 -2.59 0.27
CA LEU A 271 22.55 -2.81 -0.89
C LEU A 271 21.56 -3.97 -0.70
N GLU A 272 21.56 -4.65 0.46
CA GLU A 272 20.56 -5.67 0.83
C GLU A 272 20.42 -6.80 -0.20
N GLY A 273 21.55 -7.18 -0.82
CA GLY A 273 21.60 -8.22 -1.85
C GLY A 273 21.30 -7.75 -3.26
N LEU A 274 21.00 -6.46 -3.48
CA LEU A 274 20.88 -5.89 -4.83
C LEU A 274 22.24 -5.85 -5.53
N GLN A 275 22.26 -6.24 -6.79
CA GLN A 275 23.48 -6.38 -7.61
C GLN A 275 23.21 -5.99 -9.07
N GLY A 276 24.27 -5.76 -9.84
CA GLY A 276 24.19 -5.44 -11.26
C GLY A 276 23.81 -3.99 -11.55
N GLU A 277 23.21 -3.75 -12.72
CA GLU A 277 22.95 -2.39 -13.24
C GLU A 277 22.14 -1.51 -12.28
N ILE A 278 21.24 -2.12 -11.50
CA ILE A 278 20.37 -1.43 -10.53
C ILE A 278 21.11 -0.60 -9.49
N THR A 279 22.38 -0.94 -9.23
CA THR A 279 23.25 -0.26 -8.27
C THR A 279 23.88 1.03 -8.82
N GLY A 280 23.83 1.24 -10.14
CA GLY A 280 24.40 2.40 -10.82
C GLY A 280 23.53 3.66 -10.76
N ARG A 281 23.71 4.58 -11.71
CA ARG A 281 22.90 5.80 -11.81
C ARG A 281 21.63 5.54 -12.62
N HIS A 282 20.46 5.80 -12.04
CA HIS A 282 19.16 5.59 -12.69
C HIS A 282 18.12 6.63 -12.23
N PRO A 283 16.97 6.74 -12.92
CA PRO A 283 15.76 7.28 -12.29
C PRO A 283 15.47 6.51 -11.00
N ARG A 284 15.07 7.21 -9.95
CA ARG A 284 14.87 6.64 -8.61
C ARG A 284 13.53 7.03 -8.04
N SER A 285 12.97 6.12 -7.24
CA SER A 285 11.84 6.39 -6.36
C SER A 285 12.24 6.08 -4.93
N ALA A 286 11.75 6.86 -3.98
CA ALA A 286 12.06 6.70 -2.57
C ALA A 286 10.90 7.16 -1.69
N LEU A 287 10.86 6.61 -0.48
CA LEU A 287 10.01 7.09 0.61
C LEU A 287 10.89 7.66 1.71
N GLY A 288 10.41 8.72 2.36
CA GLY A 288 11.08 9.34 3.51
C GLY A 288 10.11 9.71 4.61
N LEU A 289 10.50 9.54 5.88
CA LEU A 289 9.76 10.03 7.04
C LEU A 289 10.55 11.17 7.66
N THR A 290 9.91 12.34 7.79
CA THR A 290 10.50 13.50 8.44
C THR A 290 10.30 13.44 9.95
N ALA A 291 11.15 14.14 10.72
CA ALA A 291 11.04 14.18 12.18
C ALA A 291 9.70 14.77 12.68
N ASP A 292 9.03 15.58 11.86
CA ASP A 292 7.72 16.17 12.16
C ASP A 292 6.54 15.36 11.59
N GLY A 293 6.75 14.08 11.27
CA GLY A 293 5.67 13.13 10.98
C GLY A 293 5.07 13.27 9.58
N ARG A 294 5.83 13.79 8.61
CA ARG A 294 5.41 13.82 7.21
C ARG A 294 6.06 12.68 6.43
N LEU A 295 5.29 12.11 5.50
CA LEU A 295 5.80 11.17 4.52
C LEU A 295 6.17 11.91 3.24
N LEU A 296 7.34 11.59 2.70
CA LEU A 296 7.84 12.04 1.41
C LEU A 296 7.71 10.88 0.41
N LEU A 297 7.09 11.14 -0.74
CA LEU A 297 7.10 10.23 -1.90
C LEU A 297 7.93 10.93 -2.97
N VAL A 298 9.16 10.49 -3.21
CA VAL A 298 10.15 11.20 -4.01
C VAL A 298 10.46 10.43 -5.28
N VAL A 299 10.40 11.10 -6.42
CA VAL A 299 10.89 10.60 -7.71
C VAL A 299 11.97 11.53 -8.24
N VAL A 300 13.08 10.93 -8.68
CA VAL A 300 14.15 11.59 -9.41
C VAL A 300 14.16 11.05 -10.83
N ASP A 301 13.95 11.93 -11.80
CA ASP A 301 14.01 11.55 -13.21
C ASP A 301 15.42 11.11 -13.59
N GLY A 302 15.58 10.37 -14.67
CA GLY A 302 16.90 9.92 -15.12
C GLY A 302 16.91 9.43 -16.55
N ARG A 303 18.10 9.07 -17.04
CA ARG A 303 18.35 8.61 -18.43
C ARG A 303 17.95 9.66 -19.49
N GLN A 304 17.90 10.93 -19.11
CA GLN A 304 17.55 12.04 -19.99
C GLN A 304 18.62 13.12 -19.84
N PRO A 305 19.76 13.06 -20.56
CA PRO A 305 20.94 13.89 -20.30
C PRO A 305 20.69 15.40 -20.19
N ASN A 306 19.68 15.92 -20.90
CA ASN A 306 19.32 17.34 -20.92
C ASN A 306 18.24 17.73 -19.90
N VAL A 307 17.66 16.76 -19.18
CA VAL A 307 16.57 16.95 -18.21
C VAL A 307 17.01 16.48 -16.82
N SER A 308 17.42 15.21 -16.72
CA SER A 308 17.90 14.61 -15.49
C SER A 308 18.76 13.38 -15.79
N VAL A 309 19.94 13.30 -15.17
CA VAL A 309 20.84 12.13 -15.34
C VAL A 309 20.46 10.94 -14.45
N GLY A 310 19.61 11.13 -13.43
CA GLY A 310 19.29 10.13 -12.40
C GLY A 310 20.27 10.18 -11.23
N MET A 311 20.11 9.33 -10.22
CA MET A 311 20.98 9.29 -9.03
C MET A 311 21.49 7.87 -8.71
N THR A 312 22.66 7.79 -8.07
CA THR A 312 23.08 6.60 -7.31
C THR A 312 22.28 6.53 -6.00
N PHE A 313 22.40 5.43 -5.24
CA PHE A 313 21.73 5.34 -3.94
C PHE A 313 22.30 6.31 -2.91
N GLU A 314 23.60 6.62 -2.97
CA GLU A 314 24.25 7.58 -2.08
C GLU A 314 23.75 9.01 -2.33
N GLU A 315 23.68 9.43 -3.60
CA GLU A 315 23.15 10.75 -3.97
C GLU A 315 21.67 10.87 -3.62
N LEU A 316 20.91 9.78 -3.80
CA LEU A 316 19.50 9.73 -3.40
C LEU A 316 19.37 9.84 -1.88
N ALA A 317 20.21 9.15 -1.10
CA ALA A 317 20.21 9.27 0.36
C ALA A 317 20.54 10.70 0.81
N ASP A 318 21.54 11.34 0.20
CA ASP A 318 21.89 12.74 0.48
C ASP A 318 20.73 13.69 0.13
N LEU A 319 20.03 13.46 -0.98
CA LEU A 319 18.81 14.19 -1.32
C LEU A 319 17.72 13.99 -0.25
N MET A 320 17.47 12.75 0.19
CA MET A 320 16.45 12.48 1.20
C MET A 320 16.75 13.20 2.52
N ILE A 321 18.02 13.24 2.95
CA ILE A 321 18.46 14.00 4.14
C ILE A 321 18.19 15.49 3.94
N GLU A 322 18.53 16.05 2.77
CA GLU A 322 18.29 17.48 2.48
C GLU A 322 16.79 17.83 2.47
N LEU A 323 15.94 16.92 2.00
CA LEU A 323 14.48 17.05 2.07
C LEU A 323 13.92 16.88 3.49
N GLY A 324 14.78 16.60 4.48
CA GLY A 324 14.45 16.50 5.90
C GLY A 324 14.04 15.11 6.37
N ALA A 325 14.32 14.05 5.58
CA ALA A 325 14.04 12.69 6.00
C ALA A 325 14.94 12.28 7.16
N LYS A 326 14.32 11.81 8.25
CA LYS A 326 14.98 11.11 9.35
C LYS A 326 15.19 9.64 9.02
N GLU A 327 14.25 9.04 8.31
CA GLU A 327 14.35 7.68 7.78
C GLU A 327 13.96 7.68 6.32
N ALA A 328 14.63 6.88 5.48
CA ALA A 328 14.27 6.75 4.08
C ALA A 328 14.65 5.39 3.50
N MET A 329 13.87 4.92 2.53
CA MET A 329 14.14 3.70 1.78
C MET A 329 13.93 3.93 0.28
N ALA A 330 14.65 3.18 -0.55
CA ALA A 330 14.41 3.19 -1.99
C ALA A 330 13.27 2.23 -2.39
N LEU A 331 12.63 2.55 -3.50
CA LEU A 331 11.65 1.73 -4.20
C LEU A 331 12.21 1.26 -5.56
N ASP A 332 11.37 0.59 -6.36
CA ASP A 332 11.71 0.33 -7.77
C ASP A 332 11.97 1.65 -8.52
N GLY A 333 12.91 1.64 -9.45
CA GLY A 333 13.33 2.82 -10.19
C GLY A 333 13.32 2.59 -11.70
N GLY A 334 14.23 3.24 -12.41
CA GLY A 334 14.34 3.10 -13.87
C GLY A 334 13.05 3.52 -14.57
N GLY A 335 12.58 2.70 -15.52
CA GLY A 335 11.32 2.97 -16.23
C GLY A 335 10.06 2.81 -15.38
N SER A 336 10.17 2.31 -14.14
CA SER A 336 9.05 2.24 -13.20
C SER A 336 8.90 3.52 -12.38
N ALA A 337 9.93 4.39 -12.35
CA ALA A 337 9.92 5.58 -11.50
C ALA A 337 8.86 6.59 -11.96
N GLU A 338 7.80 6.71 -11.16
CA GLU A 338 6.62 7.52 -11.50
C GLU A 338 5.95 8.08 -10.26
N LEU A 339 5.58 9.37 -10.32
CA LEU A 339 4.81 10.06 -9.30
C LEU A 339 3.52 10.63 -9.91
N LEU A 340 2.40 10.42 -9.22
CA LEU A 340 1.10 11.01 -9.55
C LEU A 340 0.71 12.07 -8.54
N ALA A 341 0.10 13.15 -9.03
CA ALA A 341 -0.64 14.14 -8.26
C ALA A 341 -1.95 14.46 -8.98
N ASN A 342 -3.08 14.40 -8.26
CA ASN A 342 -4.42 14.66 -8.80
C ASN A 342 -4.70 13.92 -10.12
N GLY A 343 -4.32 12.64 -10.18
CA GLY A 343 -4.52 11.76 -11.33
C GLY A 343 -3.61 12.04 -12.54
N LYS A 344 -2.60 12.90 -12.40
CA LYS A 344 -1.64 13.24 -13.46
C LYS A 344 -0.23 12.80 -13.08
N ILE A 345 0.52 12.30 -14.06
CA ILE A 345 1.96 12.07 -13.93
C ILE A 345 2.66 13.43 -13.87
N VAL A 346 3.46 13.65 -12.82
CA VAL A 346 4.12 14.95 -12.59
C VAL A 346 5.62 14.95 -12.89
N ASN A 347 6.22 13.78 -13.08
CA ASN A 347 7.64 13.64 -13.43
C ASN A 347 7.83 13.25 -14.91
N SER A 348 9.06 13.36 -15.42
CA SER A 348 9.38 12.99 -16.81
C SER A 348 9.76 11.52 -16.92
N LEU A 349 8.88 10.71 -17.49
CA LEU A 349 9.07 9.26 -17.60
C LEU A 349 10.28 8.89 -18.47
N SER A 350 11.19 8.08 -17.93
CA SER A 350 12.45 7.74 -18.62
C SER A 350 12.30 6.95 -19.92
N GLU A 351 11.14 6.30 -20.14
CA GLU A 351 10.82 5.56 -21.37
C GLU A 351 9.84 6.30 -22.29
N GLY A 352 9.49 7.55 -21.96
CA GLY A 352 8.55 8.37 -22.72
C GLY A 352 7.08 7.92 -22.67
N LYS A 353 6.78 6.87 -21.91
CA LYS A 353 5.42 6.34 -21.69
C LYS A 353 5.29 5.72 -20.31
N GLU A 354 4.07 5.69 -19.79
CA GLU A 354 3.74 5.03 -18.53
C GLU A 354 3.95 3.52 -18.66
N ARG A 355 4.64 2.95 -17.67
CA ARG A 355 4.88 1.51 -17.57
C ARG A 355 3.75 0.87 -16.77
N ALA A 356 3.27 -0.28 -17.23
CA ALA A 356 2.38 -1.11 -16.41
C ALA A 356 3.18 -1.76 -15.28
N LEU A 357 2.75 -1.55 -14.04
CA LEU A 357 3.42 -1.99 -12.82
C LEU A 357 2.62 -3.11 -12.17
N SER A 358 3.27 -3.95 -11.35
CA SER A 358 2.55 -4.98 -10.57
C SER A 358 1.94 -4.44 -9.28
N ASN A 359 2.46 -3.32 -8.78
CA ASN A 359 2.02 -2.71 -7.53
C ASN A 359 2.38 -1.21 -7.45
N GLY A 360 1.75 -0.51 -6.53
CA GLY A 360 1.95 0.92 -6.29
C GLY A 360 1.55 1.32 -4.87
N ILE A 361 1.89 2.54 -4.49
CA ILE A 361 1.56 3.11 -3.17
C ILE A 361 0.72 4.36 -3.40
N LEU A 362 -0.47 4.37 -2.81
CA LEU A 362 -1.47 5.41 -3.00
C LEU A 362 -1.54 6.33 -1.79
N VAL A 363 -1.82 7.61 -2.04
CA VAL A 363 -2.21 8.62 -1.05
C VAL A 363 -3.69 8.90 -1.25
N ILE A 364 -4.51 8.53 -0.29
CA ILE A 364 -5.97 8.66 -0.33
C ILE A 364 -6.38 9.70 0.70
N SER A 365 -7.18 10.69 0.29
CA SER A 365 -7.72 11.74 1.17
C SER A 365 -9.24 11.66 1.22
N GLN A 366 -9.77 10.90 2.16
CA GLN A 366 -11.20 10.60 2.27
C GLN A 366 -11.57 10.37 3.73
N ILE A 367 -12.81 10.66 4.11
CA ILE A 367 -13.33 10.17 5.39
C ILE A 367 -13.37 8.64 5.29
N PRO A 368 -12.69 7.88 6.16
CA PRO A 368 -12.72 6.44 6.07
C PRO A 368 -14.11 5.91 6.41
N VAL A 369 -14.60 5.00 5.58
CA VAL A 369 -15.87 4.30 5.78
C VAL A 369 -15.61 2.80 5.70
N TYR A 370 -16.04 2.07 6.71
CA TYR A 370 -15.89 0.62 6.82
C TYR A 370 -17.26 -0.03 6.82
N LEU A 371 -17.43 -1.09 6.03
CA LEU A 371 -18.60 -1.97 6.07
C LEU A 371 -18.15 -3.36 6.48
N ASN A 372 -18.62 -3.84 7.64
CA ASN A 372 -18.19 -5.11 8.23
C ASN A 372 -16.65 -5.22 8.22
N ASP A 373 -16.00 -4.18 8.76
CA ASP A 373 -14.54 -3.99 8.82
C ASP A 373 -13.81 -3.83 7.46
N LYS A 374 -14.51 -3.98 6.33
CA LYS A 374 -13.94 -3.73 5.01
C LYS A 374 -13.96 -2.24 4.66
N ARG A 375 -12.80 -1.67 4.38
CA ARG A 375 -12.64 -0.29 3.88
C ARG A 375 -13.34 -0.10 2.52
N LEU A 376 -14.20 0.90 2.41
CA LEU A 376 -14.87 1.32 1.16
C LEU A 376 -14.19 2.54 0.56
N TYR A 377 -13.73 2.48 -0.69
CA TYR A 377 -13.07 3.60 -1.36
C TYR A 377 -14.02 4.33 -2.31
N PHE A 378 -13.93 5.66 -2.36
CA PHE A 378 -14.83 6.51 -3.14
C PHE A 378 -14.05 7.22 -4.25
N VAL A 379 -14.35 6.86 -5.51
CA VAL A 379 -13.53 7.29 -6.67
C VAL A 379 -13.87 8.68 -7.18
N ASP A 380 -15.15 8.94 -7.45
CA ASP A 380 -15.55 10.17 -8.14
C ASP A 380 -15.69 11.35 -7.18
N VAL A 381 -16.36 11.13 -6.05
CA VAL A 381 -16.64 12.16 -5.03
C VAL A 381 -16.42 11.53 -3.66
N PRO A 382 -15.54 12.09 -2.81
CA PRO A 382 -15.28 11.56 -1.48
C PRO A 382 -16.47 11.82 -0.54
N PRO A 383 -16.59 11.08 0.58
CA PRO A 383 -17.56 11.41 1.60
C PRO A 383 -17.28 12.78 2.22
N THR A 384 -18.34 13.50 2.55
CA THR A 384 -18.29 14.87 3.09
C THR A 384 -19.03 14.97 4.42
N ILE A 385 -18.74 16.01 5.20
CA ILE A 385 -19.51 16.32 6.41
C ILE A 385 -20.33 17.57 6.13
N GLU A 386 -21.64 17.46 6.31
CA GLU A 386 -22.58 18.59 6.26
C GLU A 386 -23.45 18.57 7.51
N ASN A 387 -23.56 19.69 8.23
CA ASN A 387 -24.32 19.81 9.48
C ASN A 387 -24.07 18.66 10.48
N ASN A 388 -22.78 18.31 10.67
CA ASN A 388 -22.34 17.23 11.55
C ASN A 388 -22.91 15.83 11.17
N ARG A 389 -23.16 15.62 9.88
CA ARG A 389 -23.55 14.32 9.31
C ARG A 389 -22.62 13.98 8.16
N VAL A 390 -22.19 12.71 8.12
CA VAL A 390 -21.40 12.19 7.00
C VAL A 390 -22.34 11.84 5.86
N LEU A 391 -22.04 12.38 4.69
CA LEU A 391 -22.73 12.07 3.45
C LEU A 391 -21.78 11.25 2.58
N VAL A 392 -22.31 10.18 2.00
CA VAL A 392 -21.56 9.26 1.12
C VAL A 392 -22.20 9.20 -0.25
N PRO A 393 -21.42 8.98 -1.33
CA PRO A 393 -21.96 8.66 -2.64
C PRO A 393 -22.95 7.50 -2.57
N LEU A 394 -24.16 7.74 -3.10
CA LEU A 394 -25.28 6.81 -3.10
C LEU A 394 -24.84 5.41 -3.53
N ARG A 395 -24.39 5.30 -4.79
CA ARG A 395 -24.13 4.01 -5.44
C ARG A 395 -23.18 3.12 -4.62
N ALA A 396 -22.09 3.69 -4.12
CA ALA A 396 -21.08 2.97 -3.35
C ALA A 396 -21.66 2.30 -2.09
N ILE A 397 -22.53 3.00 -1.34
CA ILE A 397 -23.08 2.42 -0.11
C ILE A 397 -24.17 1.39 -0.38
N PHE A 398 -25.05 1.61 -1.36
CA PHE A 398 -26.14 0.68 -1.66
C PHE A 398 -25.65 -0.61 -2.34
N GLU A 399 -24.66 -0.51 -3.24
CA GLU A 399 -24.00 -1.69 -3.82
C GLU A 399 -23.32 -2.51 -2.72
N ALA A 400 -22.57 -1.85 -1.82
CA ALA A 400 -21.91 -2.52 -0.71
C ALA A 400 -22.92 -3.21 0.24
N LEU A 401 -24.13 -2.65 0.39
CA LEU A 401 -25.21 -3.22 1.19
C LEU A 401 -26.08 -4.25 0.44
N ASN A 402 -25.77 -4.59 -0.82
CA ASN A 402 -26.58 -5.45 -1.68
C ASN A 402 -28.05 -4.97 -1.80
N ALA A 403 -28.24 -3.67 -1.99
CA ALA A 403 -29.56 -3.06 -2.21
C ALA A 403 -29.77 -2.73 -3.69
N GLU A 404 -30.99 -3.01 -4.18
CA GLU A 404 -31.43 -2.58 -5.51
C GLU A 404 -31.75 -1.08 -5.49
N ILE A 405 -31.34 -0.33 -6.51
CA ILE A 405 -31.51 1.12 -6.60
C ILE A 405 -32.30 1.46 -7.86
N ASP A 406 -33.31 2.30 -7.70
CA ASP A 406 -34.03 2.96 -8.78
C ASP A 406 -33.90 4.49 -8.64
N TRP A 407 -33.64 5.16 -9.75
CA TRP A 407 -33.50 6.61 -9.81
C TRP A 407 -34.53 7.21 -10.75
N ASN A 408 -35.42 8.03 -10.21
CA ASN A 408 -36.37 8.81 -10.98
C ASN A 408 -35.81 10.21 -11.24
N ASN A 409 -35.43 10.49 -12.49
CA ASN A 409 -34.79 11.75 -12.86
C ASN A 409 -35.74 12.96 -12.86
N GLU A 410 -37.04 12.76 -13.10
CA GLU A 410 -38.04 13.83 -13.14
C GLU A 410 -38.30 14.39 -11.73
N THR A 411 -38.49 13.48 -10.78
CA THR A 411 -38.78 13.83 -9.39
C THR A 411 -37.53 13.94 -8.52
N LYS A 412 -36.35 13.63 -9.07
CA LYS A 412 -35.07 13.54 -8.36
C LYS A 412 -35.15 12.63 -7.12
N THR A 413 -35.83 11.50 -7.29
CA THR A 413 -36.10 10.55 -6.20
C THR A 413 -35.28 9.28 -6.37
N ILE A 414 -34.58 8.92 -5.30
CA ILE A 414 -33.94 7.62 -5.12
C ILE A 414 -34.94 6.70 -4.44
N THR A 415 -35.09 5.49 -4.96
CA THR A 415 -35.72 4.38 -4.25
C THR A 415 -34.69 3.27 -4.09
N ALA A 416 -34.51 2.75 -2.88
CA ALA A 416 -33.62 1.62 -2.65
C ALA A 416 -34.30 0.53 -1.84
N THR A 417 -34.05 -0.73 -2.22
CA THR A 417 -34.71 -1.91 -1.64
C THR A 417 -33.69 -2.96 -1.25
N ARG A 418 -33.82 -3.50 -0.03
CA ARG A 418 -33.02 -4.64 0.46
C ARG A 418 -33.93 -5.57 1.25
N GLY A 419 -34.18 -6.77 0.73
CA GLY A 419 -35.13 -7.71 1.33
C GLY A 419 -36.52 -7.07 1.48
N LYS A 420 -37.00 -6.93 2.72
CA LYS A 420 -38.31 -6.30 3.03
C LYS A 420 -38.22 -4.79 3.28
N SER A 421 -37.02 -4.23 3.36
CA SER A 421 -36.81 -2.81 3.59
C SER A 421 -36.80 -2.04 2.27
N LYS A 422 -37.64 -1.02 2.18
CA LYS A 422 -37.70 -0.07 1.07
C LYS A 422 -37.55 1.35 1.60
N ILE A 423 -36.63 2.10 1.04
CA ILE A 423 -36.42 3.51 1.36
C ILE A 423 -36.61 4.37 0.12
N SER A 424 -37.09 5.59 0.31
CA SER A 424 -37.20 6.58 -0.75
C SER A 424 -36.73 7.94 -0.25
N LEU A 425 -35.82 8.58 -0.99
CA LEU A 425 -35.23 9.87 -0.67
C LEU A 425 -35.35 10.79 -1.89
N THR A 426 -35.62 12.08 -1.67
CA THR A 426 -35.67 13.08 -2.75
C THR A 426 -34.57 14.12 -2.52
N ILE A 427 -33.84 14.51 -3.58
CA ILE A 427 -32.79 15.53 -3.49
C ILE A 427 -33.35 16.83 -2.91
N GLY A 428 -32.63 17.42 -1.95
CA GLY A 428 -33.03 18.65 -1.27
C GLY A 428 -34.17 18.52 -0.26
N ASN A 429 -34.80 17.34 -0.15
CA ASN A 429 -35.89 17.11 0.80
C ASN A 429 -35.40 16.45 2.09
N LYS A 430 -35.72 17.06 3.23
CA LYS A 430 -35.43 16.51 4.56
C LYS A 430 -36.44 15.44 5.01
N TYR A 431 -37.40 15.07 4.18
CA TYR A 431 -38.36 14.00 4.48
C TYR A 431 -38.14 12.84 3.51
N ALA A 432 -37.80 11.68 4.07
CA ALA A 432 -37.68 10.41 3.36
C ALA A 432 -38.86 9.49 3.73
N LYS A 433 -39.04 8.40 2.98
CA LYS A 433 -39.95 7.31 3.34
C LYS A 433 -39.17 6.05 3.65
N VAL A 434 -39.52 5.36 4.73
CA VAL A 434 -39.03 4.02 5.08
C VAL A 434 -40.24 3.11 5.23
N ASN A 435 -40.36 2.10 4.37
CA ASN A 435 -41.50 1.18 4.30
C ASN A 435 -42.85 1.91 4.27
N GLY A 436 -42.92 3.01 3.49
CA GLY A 436 -44.10 3.85 3.35
C GLY A 436 -44.31 4.90 4.45
N ARG A 437 -43.59 4.82 5.58
CA ARG A 437 -43.66 5.79 6.68
C ARG A 437 -42.72 6.96 6.46
N THR A 438 -43.19 8.18 6.67
CA THR A 438 -42.38 9.39 6.54
C THR A 438 -41.43 9.53 7.72
N VAL A 439 -40.15 9.78 7.44
CA VAL A 439 -39.09 9.99 8.42
C VAL A 439 -38.34 11.28 8.09
N LYS A 440 -38.07 12.11 9.11
CA LYS A 440 -37.29 13.34 8.97
C LYS A 440 -35.80 13.02 9.00
N LEU A 441 -35.05 13.62 8.10
CA LEU A 441 -33.59 13.57 7.99
C LEU A 441 -32.97 14.80 8.65
N ASP A 442 -31.79 14.63 9.22
CA ASP A 442 -30.99 15.74 9.73
C ASP A 442 -30.43 16.61 8.59
N VAL A 443 -29.98 15.97 7.52
CA VAL A 443 -29.55 16.57 6.26
C VAL A 443 -30.26 15.92 5.08
N ALA A 444 -30.64 16.74 4.11
CA ALA A 444 -31.23 16.26 2.87
C ALA A 444 -30.17 15.63 1.96
N PRO A 445 -30.53 14.65 1.11
CA PRO A 445 -29.67 14.22 0.02
C PRO A 445 -29.30 15.40 -0.88
N THR A 446 -28.05 15.45 -1.34
CA THR A 446 -27.56 16.55 -2.17
C THR A 446 -26.83 16.01 -3.41
N ILE A 447 -26.54 16.87 -4.37
CA ILE A 447 -25.72 16.56 -5.54
C ILE A 447 -24.42 17.35 -5.43
N VAL A 448 -23.29 16.64 -5.44
CA VAL A 448 -21.94 17.22 -5.50
C VAL A 448 -21.25 16.64 -6.72
N ASP A 449 -20.74 17.48 -7.61
CA ASP A 449 -20.04 17.08 -8.84
C ASP A 449 -20.77 15.99 -9.66
N GLY A 450 -22.09 16.13 -9.77
CA GLY A 450 -22.94 15.19 -10.51
C GLY A 450 -23.14 13.83 -9.82
N ARG A 451 -22.77 13.69 -8.55
CA ARG A 451 -23.01 12.51 -7.71
C ARG A 451 -23.99 12.83 -6.59
N THR A 452 -24.97 11.94 -6.43
CA THR A 452 -25.90 11.99 -5.31
C THR A 452 -25.22 11.53 -4.03
N LEU A 453 -25.23 12.38 -3.02
CA LEU A 453 -24.71 12.13 -1.68
C LEU A 453 -25.88 11.99 -0.70
N VAL A 454 -25.81 10.98 0.17
CA VAL A 454 -26.87 10.64 1.13
C VAL A 454 -26.31 10.49 2.55
N PRO A 455 -27.09 10.84 3.60
CA PRO A 455 -26.65 10.65 4.98
C PRO A 455 -26.42 9.16 5.29
N VAL A 456 -25.16 8.80 5.57
CA VAL A 456 -24.74 7.39 5.68
C VAL A 456 -25.47 6.64 6.80
N ARG A 457 -25.65 7.30 7.95
CA ARG A 457 -26.35 6.73 9.12
C ARG A 457 -27.78 6.34 8.78
N PHE A 458 -28.54 7.28 8.20
CA PHE A 458 -29.94 7.04 7.84
C PHE A 458 -30.08 5.88 6.86
N VAL A 459 -29.28 5.88 5.79
CA VAL A 459 -29.35 4.85 4.76
C VAL A 459 -29.00 3.47 5.31
N ALA A 460 -27.89 3.36 6.03
CA ALA A 460 -27.45 2.09 6.58
C ALA A 460 -28.44 1.54 7.63
N GLU A 461 -28.92 2.39 8.56
CA GLU A 461 -29.87 1.96 9.59
C GLU A 461 -31.23 1.56 9.00
N ALA A 462 -31.74 2.30 8.02
CA ALA A 462 -32.99 1.96 7.35
C ALA A 462 -32.92 0.65 6.55
N LEU A 463 -31.72 0.23 6.16
CA LEU A 463 -31.46 -1.06 5.50
C LEU A 463 -31.00 -2.17 6.47
N GLY A 464 -31.07 -1.93 7.78
CA GLY A 464 -30.83 -2.94 8.84
C GLY A 464 -29.39 -3.00 9.36
N GLY A 465 -28.55 -2.02 9.02
CA GLY A 465 -27.22 -1.86 9.58
C GLY A 465 -27.20 -1.06 10.89
N LYS A 466 -26.05 -1.04 11.56
CA LYS A 466 -25.73 -0.16 12.68
C LYS A 466 -24.57 0.72 12.30
N VAL A 467 -24.64 2.01 12.63
CA VAL A 467 -23.58 2.97 12.32
C VAL A 467 -22.97 3.57 13.58
N SER A 468 -21.65 3.48 13.69
CA SER A 468 -20.85 4.19 14.69
C SER A 468 -19.86 5.14 14.03
N TRP A 469 -19.52 6.19 14.76
CA TRP A 469 -18.47 7.15 14.40
C TRP A 469 -17.34 7.00 15.40
N ASP A 470 -16.12 6.89 14.89
CA ASP A 470 -14.90 7.00 15.69
C ASP A 470 -14.36 8.42 15.53
N ASP A 471 -14.32 9.17 16.62
CA ASP A 471 -13.91 10.57 16.60
C ASP A 471 -12.40 10.75 16.45
N ALA A 472 -11.59 9.85 17.03
CA ALA A 472 -10.14 9.93 16.91
C ALA A 472 -9.69 9.54 15.50
N ALA A 473 -10.27 8.47 14.96
CA ALA A 473 -9.99 8.02 13.59
C ALA A 473 -10.78 8.79 12.53
N GLN A 474 -11.69 9.69 12.91
CA GLN A 474 -12.62 10.40 12.01
C GLN A 474 -13.28 9.46 10.99
N SER A 475 -13.74 8.29 11.46
CA SER A 475 -14.11 7.15 10.62
C SER A 475 -15.54 6.68 10.89
N VAL A 476 -16.22 6.23 9.83
CA VAL A 476 -17.57 5.64 9.92
C VAL A 476 -17.45 4.12 9.88
N TYR A 477 -18.09 3.44 10.83
CA TYR A 477 -18.21 1.98 10.84
C TYR A 477 -19.67 1.58 10.65
N ILE A 478 -19.91 0.71 9.68
CA ILE A 478 -21.23 0.20 9.33
C ILE A 478 -21.19 -1.31 9.55
N ASN A 479 -22.00 -1.80 10.47
CA ASN A 479 -22.11 -3.21 10.79
C ASN A 479 -23.48 -3.73 10.38
N ILE A 480 -23.51 -4.73 9.51
CA ILE A 480 -24.75 -5.32 9.04
C ILE A 480 -24.68 -6.83 9.10
N ARG A 481 -25.72 -7.44 9.67
CA ARG A 481 -25.85 -8.90 9.67
C ARG A 481 -26.26 -9.33 8.26
N ASN A 482 -25.52 -10.29 7.72
CA ASN A 482 -25.88 -10.99 6.49
C ASN A 482 -26.99 -12.00 6.74
#